data_AF-A0A3D6CLF8-F1
#
_entry.id   AF-A0A3D6CLF8-F1
#
_cell.length_a   1.000
_cell.length_b   1.000
_cell.length_c   1.000
_cell.angle_alpha   90.00
_cell.angle_beta   90.00
_cell.angle_gamma   90.00
#
_symmetry.space_group_name_H-M   'P 1'
#
loop_
_entity.id
_entity.type
_entity.pdbx_description
1 polymer ?
#
loop_
_entity_poly.entity_id
_entity_poly.type
_entity_poly.pdbx_seq_one_letter_code
_entity_poly.pdbx_strand_id
1 'polypeptide(L)'
;MILVYTHKITPRIRYIFKHILTRTLLIPVGFTSEVAEFVAHNGPKFSYTKTPLGKEFFIKSNDLLFEQGVNDLDINIQKWEGVPCFFSTGSQAAIPYDIFAASFYLISRYEEYLPHVKDIHGRYTASESLAYKNGFLEKPVIDIWAYKLLQHLKEKFPDFKYKTRSFEYISTIDIDNAFAYKHKNFIRTLGGFINDLLKLRLLDVWYRLTVILKIKKDPFDTFQRILHAKKTADIHTIFFCSIGDYTTFDTNVSASKNKYRLLIKELLDYADVGL
;
A
#
# COMPACT_ATOMS: atom_id res chain seq x y z
N MET A 1 9.60 15.70 -18.68
CA MET A 1 8.52 15.86 -17.69
C MET A 1 7.24 16.11 -18.45
N ILE A 2 6.11 15.56 -18.01
CA ILE A 2 4.79 15.91 -18.56
C ILE A 2 4.21 17.07 -17.73
N LEU A 3 3.73 18.13 -18.38
CA LEU A 3 3.02 19.22 -17.70
C LEU A 3 1.50 18.98 -17.72
N VAL A 4 0.88 19.00 -16.54
CA VAL A 4 -0.57 18.84 -16.40
C VAL A 4 -1.21 20.17 -16.08
N TYR A 5 -2.15 20.60 -16.92
CA TYR A 5 -3.01 21.74 -16.60
C TYR A 5 -4.27 21.27 -15.86
N THR A 6 -4.63 21.99 -14.80
CA THR A 6 -5.92 21.86 -14.13
C THR A 6 -6.32 23.20 -13.53
N HIS A 7 -7.61 23.49 -13.50
CA HIS A 7 -8.14 24.75 -12.97
C HIS A 7 -7.82 24.97 -11.47
N LYS A 8 -7.53 23.90 -10.72
CA LYS A 8 -7.15 23.96 -9.30
C LYS A 8 -6.22 22.81 -8.95
N ILE A 9 -5.06 23.11 -8.35
CA ILE A 9 -4.10 22.09 -7.92
C ILE A 9 -4.36 21.70 -6.47
N THR A 10 -4.88 20.51 -6.24
CA THR A 10 -5.17 19.98 -4.88
C THR A 10 -4.13 18.95 -4.43
N PRO A 11 -4.06 18.64 -3.12
CA PRO A 11 -3.25 17.52 -2.62
C PRO A 11 -3.65 16.18 -3.26
N ARG A 12 -4.95 15.94 -3.52
CA ARG A 12 -5.45 14.72 -4.17
C ARG A 12 -4.87 14.56 -5.57
N ILE A 13 -4.90 15.63 -6.38
CA ILE A 13 -4.31 15.67 -7.72
C ILE A 13 -2.81 15.40 -7.65
N ARG A 14 -2.07 16.17 -6.84
CA ARG A 14 -0.61 16.00 -6.72
C ARG A 14 -0.25 14.57 -6.31
N TYR A 15 -0.99 13.99 -5.38
CA TYR A 15 -0.77 12.63 -4.91
C TYR A 15 -0.98 11.61 -6.03
N ILE A 16 -2.17 11.61 -6.65
CA ILE A 16 -2.55 10.51 -7.55
C ILE A 16 -1.83 10.58 -8.90
N PHE A 17 -1.61 11.79 -9.42
CA PHE A 17 -0.82 11.96 -10.64
C PHE A 17 0.63 11.56 -10.42
N LYS A 18 1.24 11.92 -9.28
CA LYS A 18 2.60 11.44 -8.96
C LYS A 18 2.63 9.93 -8.74
N HIS A 19 1.59 9.33 -8.17
CA HIS A 19 1.51 7.88 -8.05
C HIS A 19 1.52 7.23 -9.44
N ILE A 20 0.57 7.57 -10.30
CA ILE A 20 0.43 6.95 -11.64
C ILE A 20 1.63 7.30 -12.53
N LEU A 21 1.92 8.59 -12.76
CA LEU A 21 2.94 8.99 -13.74
C LEU A 21 4.35 8.76 -13.20
N THR A 22 4.65 9.22 -11.98
CA THR A 22 6.04 9.22 -11.48
C THR A 22 6.42 7.90 -10.80
N ARG A 23 5.58 7.33 -9.94
CA ARG A 23 5.92 6.09 -9.22
C ARG A 23 5.71 4.86 -10.11
N THR A 24 4.57 4.75 -10.78
CA THR A 24 4.26 3.57 -11.61
C THR A 24 4.95 3.65 -12.97
N LEU A 25 4.79 4.75 -13.71
CA LEU A 25 5.29 4.87 -15.08
C LEU A 25 6.69 5.50 -15.23
N LEU A 26 7.32 5.94 -14.14
CA LEU A 26 8.63 6.60 -14.13
C LEU A 26 8.71 7.88 -15.00
N ILE A 27 7.58 8.56 -15.17
CA ILE A 27 7.44 9.82 -15.89
C ILE A 27 7.37 10.98 -14.89
N PRO A 28 8.33 11.91 -14.90
CA PRO A 28 8.25 13.12 -14.09
C PRO A 28 7.02 13.94 -14.50
N VAL A 29 6.25 14.44 -13.51
CA VAL A 29 5.05 15.26 -13.73
C VAL A 29 5.18 16.63 -13.05
N GLY A 30 4.77 17.69 -13.77
CA GLY A 30 4.58 19.04 -13.26
C GLY A 30 3.10 19.45 -13.34
N PHE A 31 2.72 20.49 -12.62
CA PHE A 31 1.33 20.97 -12.56
C PHE A 31 1.28 22.48 -12.73
N THR A 32 0.30 22.98 -13.48
CA THR A 32 0.01 24.40 -13.60
C THR A 32 -1.51 24.65 -13.60
N SER A 33 -1.92 25.80 -13.05
CA SER A 33 -3.28 26.34 -13.18
C SER A 33 -3.35 27.52 -14.16
N GLU A 34 -2.22 27.91 -14.74
CA GLU A 34 -2.11 29.04 -15.66
C GLU A 34 -2.17 28.54 -17.10
N VAL A 35 -3.19 28.96 -17.84
CA VAL A 35 -3.36 28.58 -19.26
C VAL A 35 -2.17 29.06 -20.08
N ALA A 36 -1.64 30.25 -19.80
CA ALA A 36 -0.48 30.81 -20.51
C ALA A 36 0.77 29.92 -20.37
N GLU A 37 1.05 29.42 -19.17
CA GLU A 37 2.17 28.49 -18.92
C GLU A 37 1.95 27.16 -19.65
N PHE A 38 0.72 26.63 -19.60
CA PHE A 38 0.37 25.41 -20.32
C PHE A 38 0.55 25.57 -21.84
N VAL A 39 0.09 26.67 -22.42
CA VAL A 39 0.23 26.93 -23.86
C VAL A 39 1.70 27.10 -24.26
N ALA A 40 2.49 27.83 -23.47
CA ALA A 40 3.91 28.07 -23.72
C ALA A 40 4.81 26.81 -23.56
N HIS A 41 4.31 25.75 -22.91
CA HIS A 41 5.09 24.53 -22.73
C HIS A 41 5.23 23.73 -24.05
N ASN A 42 6.47 23.52 -24.49
CA ASN A 42 6.79 22.82 -25.74
C ASN A 42 6.88 21.29 -25.62
N GLY A 43 6.93 20.76 -24.39
CA GLY A 43 6.99 19.31 -24.13
C GLY A 43 5.61 18.64 -24.10
N PRO A 44 5.59 17.31 -23.84
CA PRO A 44 4.35 16.59 -23.60
C PRO A 44 3.53 17.22 -22.48
N LYS A 45 2.26 17.48 -22.78
CA LYS A 45 1.34 18.15 -21.87
C LYS A 45 -0.07 17.66 -22.08
N PHE A 46 -0.83 17.61 -20.99
CA PHE A 46 -2.23 17.23 -21.06
C PHE A 46 -3.08 18.02 -20.07
N SER A 47 -4.35 18.20 -20.40
CA SER A 47 -5.31 18.93 -19.58
C SER A 47 -6.18 17.95 -18.79
N TYR A 48 -6.43 18.29 -17.53
CA TYR A 48 -7.31 17.56 -16.63
C TYR A 48 -8.38 18.54 -16.09
N THR A 49 -9.48 18.65 -16.83
CA THR A 49 -10.53 19.66 -16.64
C THR A 49 -11.89 19.17 -17.12
N LYS A 50 -12.95 19.98 -16.99
CA LYS A 50 -14.28 19.60 -17.49
C LYS A 50 -14.41 19.65 -19.02
N THR A 51 -13.69 20.56 -19.66
CA THR A 51 -13.70 20.80 -21.11
C THR A 51 -12.27 20.85 -21.64
N PRO A 52 -12.03 20.44 -22.90
CA PRO A 52 -10.73 20.58 -23.55
C PRO A 52 -10.38 22.05 -23.78
N LEU A 53 -9.09 22.36 -23.80
CA LEU A 53 -8.54 23.68 -24.16
C LEU A 53 -8.26 23.80 -25.66
N GLY A 54 -8.15 22.69 -26.38
CA GLY A 54 -7.79 22.62 -27.79
C GLY A 54 -7.63 21.17 -28.28
N LYS A 55 -6.49 20.88 -28.94
CA LYS A 55 -6.16 19.55 -29.50
C LYS A 55 -5.12 18.78 -28.66
N GLU A 56 -4.96 19.17 -27.41
CA GLU A 56 -4.07 18.50 -26.46
C GLU A 56 -4.57 17.08 -26.13
N PHE A 57 -3.76 16.34 -25.38
CA PHE A 57 -4.26 15.16 -24.72
C PHE A 57 -5.19 15.63 -23.59
N PHE A 58 -6.49 15.33 -23.67
CA PHE A 58 -7.47 15.83 -22.71
C PHE A 58 -8.06 14.68 -21.93
N ILE A 59 -8.10 14.80 -20.60
CA ILE A 59 -8.83 13.89 -19.72
C ILE A 59 -9.89 14.70 -18.99
N LYS A 60 -11.15 14.26 -19.12
CA LYS A 60 -12.24 14.91 -18.42
C LYS A 60 -12.16 14.60 -16.93
N SER A 61 -12.20 15.64 -16.10
CA SER A 61 -12.00 15.51 -14.66
C SER A 61 -13.29 15.23 -13.88
N ASN A 62 -13.24 14.30 -12.95
CA ASN A 62 -14.23 14.08 -11.90
C ASN A 62 -14.00 15.05 -10.73
N ASP A 63 -15.08 15.47 -10.08
CA ASP A 63 -15.06 16.44 -8.98
C ASP A 63 -14.37 15.92 -7.71
N LEU A 64 -14.29 14.60 -7.55
CA LEU A 64 -13.64 13.92 -6.42
C LEU A 64 -12.23 14.45 -6.11
N LEU A 65 -11.44 14.77 -7.13
CA LEU A 65 -10.08 15.28 -6.92
C LEU A 65 -10.02 16.75 -6.47
N PHE A 66 -11.13 17.48 -6.53
CA PHE A 66 -11.24 18.90 -6.18
C PHE A 66 -11.98 19.15 -4.86
N GLU A 67 -12.74 18.15 -4.41
CA GLU A 67 -13.50 18.17 -3.16
C GLU A 67 -12.63 18.15 -1.90
N GLN A 68 -13.21 18.65 -0.80
CA GLN A 68 -12.73 18.49 0.56
C GLN A 68 -13.69 17.58 1.33
N GLY A 69 -13.15 16.78 2.27
CA GLY A 69 -13.96 15.83 3.03
C GLY A 69 -14.26 14.54 2.27
N VAL A 70 -15.16 13.72 2.83
CA VAL A 70 -15.54 12.41 2.30
C VAL A 70 -17.06 12.40 2.18
N ASN A 71 -17.57 12.11 0.98
CA ASN A 71 -18.98 12.08 0.66
C ASN A 71 -19.32 10.74 0.03
N ASP A 72 -20.57 10.28 0.19
CA ASP A 72 -21.00 9.08 -0.52
C ASP A 72 -21.04 9.34 -2.04
N LEU A 73 -20.59 8.36 -2.83
CA LEU A 73 -20.48 8.47 -4.27
C LEU A 73 -21.21 7.30 -4.93
N ASP A 74 -22.12 7.60 -5.85
CA ASP A 74 -22.72 6.58 -6.70
C ASP A 74 -21.74 6.19 -7.82
N ILE A 75 -21.18 4.98 -7.72
CA ILE A 75 -20.16 4.48 -8.65
C ILE A 75 -20.74 3.37 -9.51
N ASN A 76 -20.88 3.67 -10.79
CA ASN A 76 -21.22 2.69 -11.80
C ASN A 76 -19.95 2.06 -12.40
N ILE A 77 -19.75 0.76 -12.15
CA ILE A 77 -18.65 -0.02 -12.71
C ILE A 77 -18.94 -0.40 -14.16
N GLN A 78 -18.01 -0.05 -15.04
CA GLN A 78 -17.98 -0.43 -16.45
C GLN A 78 -16.69 -1.17 -16.77
N LYS A 79 -16.42 -1.44 -18.06
CA LYS A 79 -15.21 -2.13 -18.51
C LYS A 79 -14.45 -1.28 -19.52
N TRP A 80 -13.18 -1.00 -19.24
CA TRP A 80 -12.22 -0.50 -20.21
C TRP A 80 -11.45 -1.68 -20.79
N GLU A 81 -11.85 -2.14 -21.99
CA GLU A 81 -11.20 -3.27 -22.68
C GLU A 81 -11.10 -4.52 -21.80
N GLY A 82 -12.22 -4.88 -21.16
CA GLY A 82 -12.32 -6.04 -20.28
C GLY A 82 -11.87 -5.82 -18.83
N VAL A 83 -11.20 -4.70 -18.52
CA VAL A 83 -10.77 -4.35 -17.16
C VAL A 83 -11.83 -3.48 -16.49
N PRO A 84 -12.32 -3.81 -15.29
CA PRO A 84 -13.25 -2.96 -14.56
C PRO A 84 -12.69 -1.54 -14.42
N CYS A 85 -13.54 -0.52 -14.63
CA CYS A 85 -13.21 0.89 -14.50
C CYS A 85 -14.48 1.69 -14.22
N PHE A 86 -14.36 2.92 -13.75
CA PHE A 86 -15.48 3.79 -13.41
C PHE A 86 -15.11 5.26 -13.59
N PHE A 87 -16.07 6.16 -13.36
CA PHE A 87 -15.99 7.58 -13.74
C PHE A 87 -15.78 7.75 -15.24
N SER A 88 -16.74 7.27 -16.03
CA SER A 88 -16.69 7.40 -17.50
C SER A 88 -16.57 8.86 -17.93
N THR A 89 -15.64 9.10 -18.84
CA THR A 89 -15.40 10.37 -19.49
C THR A 89 -15.91 10.23 -20.92
N GLY A 90 -16.96 10.99 -21.26
CA GLY A 90 -17.61 10.92 -22.57
C GLY A 90 -16.65 11.15 -23.77
N SER A 91 -17.19 11.10 -24.98
CA SER A 91 -16.46 10.93 -26.25
C SER A 91 -15.34 11.93 -26.59
N GLN A 92 -15.24 13.06 -25.89
CA GLN A 92 -14.22 14.08 -26.18
C GLN A 92 -12.87 13.83 -25.48
N ALA A 93 -12.82 12.95 -24.48
CA ALA A 93 -11.58 12.66 -23.75
C ALA A 93 -10.69 11.66 -24.52
N ALA A 94 -9.37 11.79 -24.32
CA ALA A 94 -8.36 10.93 -24.92
C ALA A 94 -8.45 9.47 -24.44
N ILE A 95 -9.02 9.26 -23.26
CA ILE A 95 -9.34 7.94 -22.70
C ILE A 95 -10.80 7.94 -22.21
N PRO A 96 -11.47 6.77 -22.10
CA PRO A 96 -12.91 6.71 -21.81
C PRO A 96 -13.27 6.81 -20.31
N TYR A 97 -12.28 6.92 -19.41
CA TYR A 97 -12.49 7.01 -17.98
C TYR A 97 -11.51 7.97 -17.31
N ASP A 98 -11.95 8.58 -16.20
CA ASP A 98 -11.09 9.32 -15.30
C ASP A 98 -10.36 8.37 -14.35
N ILE A 99 -9.27 7.80 -14.86
CA ILE A 99 -8.47 6.86 -14.09
C ILE A 99 -7.75 7.53 -12.91
N PHE A 100 -7.58 8.85 -12.91
CA PHE A 100 -6.95 9.55 -11.78
C PHE A 100 -7.91 9.62 -10.60
N ALA A 101 -9.16 10.01 -10.83
CA ALA A 101 -10.17 9.96 -9.79
C ALA A 101 -10.47 8.52 -9.33
N ALA A 102 -10.59 7.58 -10.27
CA ALA A 102 -10.87 6.18 -9.94
C ALA A 102 -9.74 5.54 -9.11
N SER A 103 -8.49 5.82 -9.48
CA SER A 103 -7.33 5.33 -8.72
C SER A 103 -7.22 5.99 -7.35
N PHE A 104 -7.53 7.29 -7.24
CA PHE A 104 -7.55 7.97 -5.95
C PHE A 104 -8.57 7.34 -5.00
N TYR A 105 -9.80 7.08 -5.48
CA TYR A 105 -10.84 6.43 -4.71
C TYR A 105 -10.38 5.08 -4.13
N LEU A 106 -9.77 4.23 -4.96
CA LEU A 106 -9.29 2.91 -4.55
C LEU A 106 -8.07 2.96 -3.63
N ILE A 107 -7.01 3.70 -3.98
CA ILE A 107 -5.76 3.76 -3.18
C ILE A 107 -5.98 4.45 -1.83
N SER A 108 -6.80 5.50 -1.81
CA SER A 108 -7.10 6.17 -0.54
C SER A 108 -7.97 5.32 0.38
N ARG A 109 -8.50 4.18 -0.10
CA ARG A 109 -9.49 3.36 0.61
C ARG A 109 -10.68 4.23 1.03
N TYR A 110 -11.17 5.03 0.09
CA TYR A 110 -12.16 6.09 0.34
C TYR A 110 -13.41 5.57 1.08
N GLU A 111 -13.83 4.34 0.76
CA GLU A 111 -14.95 3.63 1.39
C GLU A 111 -14.80 3.44 2.90
N GLU A 112 -13.57 3.30 3.41
CA GLU A 112 -13.30 3.05 4.82
C GLU A 112 -13.53 4.29 5.69
N TYR A 113 -13.66 5.47 5.07
CA TYR A 113 -13.98 6.72 5.76
C TYR A 113 -15.48 7.03 5.78
N LEU A 114 -16.29 6.29 5.04
CA LEU A 114 -17.74 6.39 5.08
C LEU A 114 -18.31 5.56 6.25
N PRO A 115 -19.54 5.83 6.71
CA PRO A 115 -20.20 4.96 7.69
C PRO A 115 -20.28 3.52 7.19
N HIS A 116 -19.73 2.58 7.95
CA HIS A 116 -19.68 1.16 7.62
C HIS A 116 -19.76 0.28 8.86
N VAL A 117 -20.11 -0.99 8.66
CA VAL A 117 -20.11 -1.99 9.73
C VAL A 117 -18.67 -2.46 9.93
N LYS A 118 -18.21 -2.40 11.18
CA LYS A 118 -16.86 -2.80 11.54
C LYS A 118 -16.81 -4.28 11.90
N ASP A 119 -15.70 -4.93 11.55
CA ASP A 119 -15.41 -6.28 12.04
C ASP A 119 -15.07 -6.28 13.55
N ILE A 120 -14.78 -7.47 14.09
CA ILE A 120 -14.41 -7.65 15.51
C ILE A 120 -13.13 -6.89 15.91
N HIS A 121 -12.34 -6.44 14.93
CA HIS A 121 -11.12 -5.65 15.13
C HIS A 121 -11.34 -4.16 14.85
N GLY A 122 -12.57 -3.71 14.57
CA GLY A 122 -12.89 -2.32 14.30
C GLY A 122 -12.59 -1.86 12.87
N ARG A 123 -12.34 -2.80 11.93
CA ARG A 123 -11.90 -2.52 10.56
C ARG A 123 -13.05 -2.61 9.56
N TYR A 124 -12.87 -1.95 8.41
CA TYR A 124 -13.72 -2.13 7.25
C TYR A 124 -13.55 -3.52 6.65
N THR A 125 -14.65 -4.19 6.26
CA THR A 125 -14.58 -5.56 5.74
C THR A 125 -14.33 -5.59 4.24
N ALA A 126 -13.43 -6.47 3.78
CA ALA A 126 -13.13 -6.60 2.35
C ALA A 126 -14.38 -6.91 1.51
N SER A 127 -15.31 -7.71 2.04
CA SER A 127 -16.57 -8.08 1.39
C SER A 127 -17.49 -6.90 1.07
N GLU A 128 -17.35 -5.80 1.82
CA GLU A 128 -18.15 -4.59 1.59
C GLU A 128 -17.56 -3.70 0.49
N SER A 129 -16.28 -3.89 0.13
CA SER A 129 -15.62 -3.02 -0.85
C SER A 129 -16.21 -3.13 -2.24
N LEU A 130 -16.20 -2.00 -2.96
CA LEU A 130 -16.52 -1.90 -4.38
C LEU A 130 -15.77 -2.96 -5.19
N ALA A 131 -14.49 -3.18 -4.87
CA ALA A 131 -13.63 -4.13 -5.57
C ALA A 131 -14.05 -5.59 -5.35
N TYR A 132 -14.44 -5.98 -4.13
CA TYR A 132 -14.93 -7.32 -3.84
C TYR A 132 -16.30 -7.55 -4.50
N LYS A 133 -17.25 -6.61 -4.30
CA LYS A 133 -18.60 -6.68 -4.85
C LYS A 133 -18.63 -6.82 -6.37
N ASN A 134 -17.61 -6.30 -7.06
CA ASN A 134 -17.49 -6.35 -8.52
C ASN A 134 -16.39 -7.31 -9.01
N GLY A 135 -15.86 -8.19 -8.14
CA GLY A 135 -14.98 -9.29 -8.53
C GLY A 135 -13.61 -8.87 -9.09
N PHE A 136 -13.07 -7.73 -8.62
CA PHE A 136 -11.76 -7.24 -9.04
C PHE A 136 -10.79 -6.96 -7.90
N LEU A 137 -11.12 -7.34 -6.66
CA LEU A 137 -10.25 -7.17 -5.49
C LEU A 137 -8.83 -7.69 -5.71
N GLU A 138 -8.70 -8.86 -6.33
CA GLU A 138 -7.42 -9.52 -6.60
C GLU A 138 -6.70 -9.00 -7.86
N LYS A 139 -7.23 -7.97 -8.53
CA LYS A 139 -6.66 -7.44 -9.77
C LYS A 139 -5.99 -6.09 -9.50
N PRO A 140 -4.74 -5.87 -9.96
CA PRO A 140 -4.05 -4.59 -9.83
C PRO A 140 -4.58 -3.60 -10.87
N VAL A 141 -5.86 -3.23 -10.78
CA VAL A 141 -6.56 -2.44 -11.81
C VAL A 141 -5.90 -1.08 -12.03
N ILE A 142 -5.32 -0.47 -10.99
CA ILE A 142 -4.66 0.83 -11.07
C ILE A 142 -3.39 0.75 -11.92
N ASP A 143 -2.55 -0.26 -11.68
CA ASP A 143 -1.38 -0.53 -12.52
C ASP A 143 -1.80 -0.81 -13.96
N ILE A 144 -2.84 -1.62 -14.15
CA ILE A 144 -3.36 -1.92 -15.49
C ILE A 144 -3.83 -0.63 -16.19
N TRP A 145 -4.57 0.24 -15.51
CA TRP A 145 -5.00 1.54 -16.06
C TRP A 145 -3.81 2.47 -16.34
N ALA A 146 -2.79 2.48 -15.48
CA ALA A 146 -1.57 3.25 -15.71
C ALA A 146 -0.85 2.79 -16.98
N TYR A 147 -0.72 1.48 -17.20
CA TYR A 147 -0.10 0.96 -18.42
C TYR A 147 -0.96 1.15 -19.67
N LYS A 148 -2.30 1.16 -19.56
CA LYS A 148 -3.20 1.59 -20.64
C LYS A 148 -3.02 3.07 -20.96
N LEU A 149 -2.94 3.94 -19.95
CA LEU A 149 -2.60 5.35 -20.15
C LEU A 149 -1.25 5.50 -20.85
N LEU A 150 -0.24 4.71 -20.46
CA LEU A 150 1.07 4.73 -21.10
C LEU A 150 1.00 4.42 -22.61
N GLN A 151 0.14 3.49 -23.04
CA GLN A 151 -0.07 3.20 -24.46
C GLN A 151 -0.58 4.44 -25.21
N HIS A 152 -1.64 5.08 -24.71
CA HIS A 152 -2.17 6.31 -25.30
C HIS A 152 -1.18 7.49 -25.25
N LEU A 153 -0.37 7.60 -24.20
CA LEU A 153 0.68 8.62 -24.11
C LEU A 153 1.76 8.37 -25.19
N LYS A 154 2.17 7.12 -25.41
CA LYS A 154 3.15 6.76 -26.46
C LYS A 154 2.64 7.10 -27.86
N GLU A 155 1.35 6.88 -28.13
CA GLU A 155 0.71 7.24 -29.40
C GLU A 155 0.70 8.76 -29.60
N LYS A 156 0.36 9.53 -28.55
CA LYS A 156 0.27 11.00 -28.64
C LYS A 156 1.65 11.67 -28.65
N PHE A 157 2.61 11.13 -27.92
CA PHE A 157 3.95 11.68 -27.72
C PHE A 157 5.02 10.63 -28.06
N PRO A 158 5.17 10.26 -29.35
CA PRO A 158 6.09 9.21 -29.78
C PRO A 158 7.56 9.55 -29.53
N ASP A 159 7.91 10.84 -29.57
CA ASP A 159 9.29 11.31 -29.38
C ASP A 159 9.71 11.40 -27.89
N PHE A 160 8.77 11.19 -26.95
CA PHE A 160 9.09 11.21 -25.53
C PHE A 160 9.82 9.92 -25.12
N LYS A 161 10.91 10.04 -24.36
CA LYS A 161 11.66 8.88 -23.87
C LYS A 161 10.96 8.27 -22.65
N TYR A 162 10.35 7.11 -22.86
CA TYR A 162 9.72 6.32 -21.79
C TYR A 162 10.72 5.35 -21.16
N LYS A 163 10.72 5.29 -19.82
CA LYS A 163 11.52 4.32 -19.06
C LYS A 163 10.68 3.09 -18.73
N THR A 164 11.34 1.94 -18.61
CA THR A 164 10.74 0.71 -18.11
C THR A 164 11.26 0.42 -16.71
N ARG A 165 10.42 -0.20 -15.88
CA ARG A 165 10.84 -0.69 -14.57
C ARG A 165 11.56 -2.03 -14.73
N SER A 166 12.62 -2.24 -13.96
CA SER A 166 13.16 -3.57 -13.71
C SER A 166 12.42 -4.20 -12.54
N PHE A 167 12.16 -5.50 -12.62
CA PHE A 167 11.68 -6.25 -11.48
C PHE A 167 12.78 -6.32 -10.41
N GLU A 168 12.38 -6.16 -9.17
CA GLU A 168 13.24 -6.30 -8.00
C GLU A 168 12.46 -7.12 -6.97
N TYR A 169 13.10 -8.19 -6.48
CA TYR A 169 12.54 -9.01 -5.42
C TYR A 169 13.03 -8.48 -4.07
N ILE A 170 12.09 -8.04 -3.23
CA ILE A 170 12.36 -7.59 -1.87
C ILE A 170 11.60 -8.52 -0.93
N SER A 171 12.32 -9.18 -0.03
CA SER A 171 11.72 -10.01 1.01
C SER A 171 11.33 -9.14 2.20
N THR A 172 10.03 -9.03 2.50
CA THR A 172 9.57 -8.36 3.72
C THR A 172 9.16 -9.39 4.77
N ILE A 173 9.49 -9.15 6.03
CA ILE A 173 9.19 -10.07 7.14
C ILE A 173 8.59 -9.27 8.28
N ASP A 174 7.32 -9.54 8.59
CA ASP A 174 6.66 -8.97 9.76
C ASP A 174 6.92 -9.82 11.00
N ILE A 175 7.31 -9.18 12.11
CA ILE A 175 7.62 -9.83 13.38
C ILE A 175 6.46 -9.58 14.35
N ASP A 176 5.41 -10.40 14.22
CA ASP A 176 4.25 -10.37 15.11
C ASP A 176 4.64 -10.63 16.57
N ASN A 177 5.49 -11.63 16.78
CA ASN A 177 5.99 -12.05 18.08
C ASN A 177 7.44 -12.50 17.97
N ALA A 178 8.35 -11.75 18.59
CA ALA A 178 9.77 -12.09 18.55
C ALA A 178 10.10 -13.37 19.35
N PHE A 179 9.30 -13.66 20.39
CA PHE A 179 9.52 -14.79 21.28
C PHE A 179 8.19 -15.43 21.68
N ALA A 180 8.11 -16.76 21.67
CA ALA A 180 6.93 -17.49 22.12
C ALA A 180 6.82 -17.47 23.66
N TYR A 181 7.95 -17.61 24.34
CA TYR A 181 8.03 -17.77 25.80
C TYR A 181 9.03 -16.82 26.46
N LYS A 182 10.21 -16.67 25.86
CA LYS A 182 11.29 -15.85 26.43
C LYS A 182 10.90 -14.37 26.46
N HIS A 183 11.48 -13.66 27.42
CA HIS A 183 11.37 -12.21 27.55
C HIS A 183 9.95 -11.66 27.69
N LYS A 184 8.93 -12.51 27.92
CA LYS A 184 7.59 -12.08 28.33
C LYS A 184 7.58 -11.68 29.81
N ASN A 185 6.58 -10.90 30.22
CA ASN A 185 6.43 -10.48 31.63
C ASN A 185 6.04 -11.68 32.50
N PHE A 186 6.43 -11.66 33.78
CA PHE A 186 6.18 -12.75 34.72
C PHE A 186 4.70 -13.17 34.75
N ILE A 187 3.79 -12.20 34.81
CA ILE A 187 2.33 -12.43 34.81
C ILE A 187 1.89 -13.19 33.55
N ARG A 188 2.46 -12.87 32.37
CA ARG A 188 2.13 -13.56 31.11
C ARG A 188 2.67 -14.98 31.10
N THR A 189 3.86 -15.18 31.64
CA THR A 189 4.45 -16.51 31.77
C THR A 189 3.61 -17.39 32.68
N LEU A 190 3.23 -16.89 33.84
CA LEU A 190 2.37 -17.59 34.82
C LEU A 190 0.99 -17.88 34.24
N GLY A 191 0.33 -16.88 33.64
CA GLY A 191 -0.95 -17.07 32.98
C GLY A 191 -0.89 -18.09 31.84
N GLY A 192 0.22 -18.12 31.10
CA GLY A 192 0.50 -19.15 30.10
C GLY A 192 0.54 -20.55 30.70
N PHE A 193 1.29 -20.74 31.79
CA PHE A 193 1.34 -22.01 32.51
C PHE A 193 -0.04 -22.45 33.02
N ILE A 194 -0.80 -21.55 33.66
CA ILE A 194 -2.14 -21.84 34.18
C ILE A 194 -3.07 -22.26 33.04
N ASN A 195 -3.08 -21.51 31.93
CA ASN A 195 -3.91 -21.84 30.77
C ASN A 195 -3.54 -23.18 30.12
N ASP A 196 -2.24 -23.50 30.05
CA ASP A 196 -1.77 -24.79 29.52
C ASP A 196 -2.18 -25.94 30.44
N LEU A 197 -2.09 -25.76 31.77
CA LEU A 197 -2.54 -26.73 32.78
C LEU A 197 -4.05 -26.95 32.76
N LEU A 198 -4.85 -25.87 32.76
CA LEU A 198 -6.32 -25.94 32.72
C LEU A 198 -6.83 -26.64 31.45
N LYS A 199 -6.09 -26.51 30.34
CA LYS A 199 -6.40 -27.17 29.05
C LYS A 199 -5.74 -28.54 28.91
N LEU A 200 -5.13 -29.07 29.98
CA LEU A 200 -4.45 -30.37 30.03
C LEU A 200 -3.33 -30.54 28.99
N ARG A 201 -2.70 -29.43 28.55
CA ARG A 201 -1.58 -29.45 27.59
C ARG A 201 -0.24 -29.62 28.30
N LEU A 202 -0.05 -30.79 28.91
CA LEU A 202 1.13 -31.08 29.74
C LEU A 202 2.46 -31.01 28.97
N LEU A 203 2.45 -31.35 27.67
CA LEU A 203 3.63 -31.22 26.81
C LEU A 203 4.04 -29.76 26.62
N ASP A 204 3.07 -28.85 26.45
CA ASP A 204 3.34 -27.41 26.30
C ASP A 204 3.87 -26.80 27.60
N VAL A 205 3.36 -27.25 28.75
CA VAL A 205 3.89 -26.88 30.08
C VAL A 205 5.36 -27.27 30.18
N TRP A 206 5.69 -28.52 29.87
CA TRP A 206 7.07 -29.01 29.90
C TRP A 206 7.95 -28.24 28.90
N TYR A 207 7.47 -28.04 27.67
CA TYR A 207 8.20 -27.31 26.65
C TYR A 207 8.50 -25.88 27.08
N ARG A 208 7.47 -25.14 27.55
CA ARG A 208 7.60 -23.78 28.09
C ARG A 208 8.64 -23.73 29.22
N LEU A 209 8.61 -24.69 30.15
CA LEU A 209 9.58 -24.79 31.22
C LEU A 209 11.01 -24.95 30.68
N THR A 210 11.23 -25.88 29.75
CA THR A 210 12.57 -26.09 29.17
C THR A 210 13.10 -24.88 28.40
N VAL A 211 12.24 -24.10 27.75
CA VAL A 211 12.63 -22.87 27.04
C VAL A 211 12.99 -21.75 28.04
N ILE A 212 12.22 -21.59 29.12
CA ILE A 212 12.47 -20.58 30.17
C ILE A 212 13.77 -20.89 30.91
N LEU A 213 14.01 -22.16 31.24
CA LEU A 213 15.26 -22.64 31.84
C LEU A 213 16.45 -22.62 30.87
N LYS A 214 16.26 -22.14 29.64
CA LYS A 214 17.27 -22.06 28.57
C LYS A 214 17.87 -23.40 28.14
N ILE A 215 17.21 -24.52 28.48
CA ILE A 215 17.59 -25.85 28.01
C ILE A 215 17.30 -25.97 26.51
N LYS A 216 16.19 -25.39 26.05
CA LYS A 216 15.82 -25.33 24.63
C LYS A 216 15.80 -23.90 24.09
N LYS A 217 15.99 -23.76 22.77
CA LYS A 217 15.80 -22.50 22.06
C LYS A 217 14.32 -22.12 22.04
N ASP A 218 14.02 -20.83 22.08
CA ASP A 218 12.65 -20.37 21.88
C ASP A 218 12.24 -20.67 20.43
N PRO A 219 11.07 -21.27 20.18
CA PRO A 219 10.67 -21.65 18.83
C PRO A 219 10.48 -20.47 17.88
N PHE A 220 10.22 -19.26 18.38
CA PHE A 220 10.06 -18.06 17.54
C PHE A 220 11.38 -17.33 17.29
N ASP A 221 12.41 -17.63 18.09
CA ASP A 221 13.77 -17.14 17.87
C ASP A 221 14.40 -17.87 16.68
N THR A 222 14.02 -17.45 15.48
CA THR A 222 14.45 -18.01 14.19
C THR A 222 15.29 -17.04 13.36
N PHE A 223 15.55 -15.84 13.89
CA PHE A 223 16.21 -14.72 13.20
C PHE A 223 17.54 -15.09 12.56
N GLN A 224 18.40 -15.79 13.29
CA GLN A 224 19.69 -16.24 12.76
C GLN A 224 19.56 -17.18 11.55
N ARG A 225 18.54 -18.04 11.55
CA ARG A 225 18.25 -18.92 10.40
C ARG A 225 17.78 -18.11 9.20
N ILE A 226 16.94 -17.10 9.44
CA ILE A 226 16.44 -16.20 8.39
C ILE A 226 17.58 -15.36 7.81
N LEU A 227 18.43 -14.76 8.65
CA LEU A 227 19.60 -13.99 8.23
C LEU A 227 20.59 -14.85 7.44
N HIS A 228 20.80 -16.09 7.86
CA HIS A 228 21.62 -17.03 7.09
C HIS A 228 21.01 -17.32 5.71
N ALA A 229 19.71 -17.61 5.65
CA ALA A 229 19.02 -17.85 4.37
C ALA A 229 19.08 -16.61 3.45
N LYS A 230 18.83 -15.41 3.98
CA LYS A 230 19.01 -14.13 3.30
C LYS A 230 20.40 -14.03 2.68
N LYS A 231 21.44 -14.22 3.50
CA LYS A 231 22.84 -14.09 3.08
C LYS A 231 23.20 -15.10 1.99
N THR A 232 22.77 -16.34 2.13
CA THR A 232 23.04 -17.41 1.16
C THR A 232 22.35 -17.17 -0.18
N ALA A 233 21.14 -16.60 -0.16
CA ALA A 233 20.37 -16.30 -1.38
C ALA A 233 20.66 -14.90 -1.95
N ASP A 234 21.47 -14.08 -1.28
CA ASP A 234 21.74 -12.67 -1.60
C ASP A 234 20.47 -11.84 -1.87
N ILE A 235 19.52 -11.94 -0.95
CA ILE A 235 18.22 -11.27 -1.06
C ILE A 235 18.21 -9.97 -0.25
N HIS A 236 17.68 -8.90 -0.85
CA HIS A 236 17.33 -7.70 -0.09
C HIS A 236 16.13 -8.00 0.83
N THR A 237 16.32 -7.80 2.13
CA THR A 237 15.32 -8.12 3.16
C THR A 237 15.06 -6.92 4.06
N ILE A 238 13.78 -6.69 4.35
CA ILE A 238 13.31 -5.68 5.30
C ILE A 238 12.54 -6.41 6.41
N PHE A 239 12.96 -6.22 7.67
CA PHE A 239 12.22 -6.69 8.84
C PHE A 239 11.33 -5.58 9.40
N PHE A 240 10.05 -5.86 9.63
CA PHE A 240 9.14 -4.97 10.35
C PHE A 240 9.06 -5.44 11.80
N CYS A 241 9.63 -4.65 12.70
CA CYS A 241 9.68 -4.95 14.13
C CYS A 241 8.60 -4.17 14.85
N SER A 242 7.47 -4.81 15.18
CA SER A 242 6.41 -4.14 15.92
C SER A 242 6.91 -3.59 17.26
N ILE A 243 6.83 -2.26 17.42
CA ILE A 243 7.12 -1.54 18.67
C ILE A 243 5.86 -1.03 19.38
N GLY A 244 4.68 -1.43 18.90
CA GLY A 244 3.40 -1.04 19.46
C GLY A 244 3.22 -1.49 20.92
N ASP A 245 2.33 -0.78 21.62
CA ASP A 245 1.92 -1.17 22.96
C ASP A 245 1.15 -2.49 22.95
N TYR A 246 1.14 -3.15 24.11
CA TYR A 246 0.43 -4.40 24.28
C TYR A 246 -1.08 -4.17 24.14
N THR A 247 -1.74 -4.92 23.25
CA THR A 247 -3.19 -4.92 23.08
C THR A 247 -3.75 -6.33 23.19
N THR A 248 -5.07 -6.47 23.04
CA THR A 248 -5.74 -7.78 22.98
C THR A 248 -5.25 -8.62 21.79
N PHE A 249 -4.84 -7.96 20.70
CA PHE A 249 -4.41 -8.62 19.46
C PHE A 249 -2.88 -8.59 19.30
N ASP A 250 -2.21 -7.58 19.85
CA ASP A 250 -0.76 -7.41 19.78
C ASP A 250 -0.10 -7.78 21.11
N THR A 251 0.50 -8.97 21.13
CA THR A 251 1.07 -9.53 22.37
C THR A 251 2.58 -9.70 22.30
N ASN A 252 3.27 -8.94 21.45
CA ASN A 252 4.72 -9.02 21.30
C ASN A 252 5.47 -8.66 22.60
N VAL A 253 6.78 -8.84 22.59
CA VAL A 253 7.67 -8.37 23.65
C VAL A 253 7.76 -6.85 23.59
N SER A 254 7.55 -6.17 24.72
CA SER A 254 7.58 -4.71 24.78
C SER A 254 8.91 -4.14 24.27
N ALA A 255 8.82 -3.08 23.45
CA ALA A 255 9.94 -2.27 22.96
C ALA A 255 10.80 -1.66 24.08
N SER A 256 10.29 -1.57 25.31
CA SER A 256 11.08 -1.14 26.48
C SER A 256 12.13 -2.16 26.91
N LYS A 257 11.99 -3.45 26.54
CA LYS A 257 12.92 -4.49 26.99
C LYS A 257 14.22 -4.46 26.21
N ASN A 258 15.32 -4.39 26.95
CA ASN A 258 16.68 -4.44 26.39
C ASN A 258 16.91 -5.61 25.44
N LYS A 259 16.33 -6.79 25.72
CA LYS A 259 16.50 -7.96 24.86
C LYS A 259 15.85 -7.81 23.48
N TYR A 260 14.70 -7.14 23.41
CA TYR A 260 14.05 -6.89 22.12
C TYR A 260 14.77 -5.77 21.37
N ARG A 261 15.22 -4.71 22.06
CA ARG A 261 16.07 -3.66 21.46
C ARG A 261 17.38 -4.22 20.89
N LEU A 262 18.01 -5.16 21.60
CA LEU A 262 19.23 -5.81 21.12
C LEU A 262 18.95 -6.66 19.88
N LEU A 263 17.83 -7.39 19.83
CA LEU A 263 17.42 -8.12 18.63
C LEU A 263 17.23 -7.16 17.44
N ILE A 264 16.55 -6.03 17.63
CA ILE A 264 16.36 -5.03 16.55
C ILE A 264 17.70 -4.52 16.05
N LYS A 265 18.65 -4.22 16.96
CA LYS A 265 20.01 -3.80 16.60
C LYS A 265 20.76 -4.89 15.83
N GLU A 266 20.67 -6.13 16.28
CA GLU A 266 21.27 -7.28 15.60
C GLU A 266 20.70 -7.47 14.20
N LEU A 267 19.39 -7.27 14.00
CA LEU A 267 18.79 -7.31 12.65
C LEU A 267 19.29 -6.16 11.77
N LEU A 268 19.38 -4.95 12.32
CA LEU A 268 19.91 -3.75 11.63
C LEU A 268 21.35 -3.91 11.14
N ASP A 269 22.16 -4.74 11.82
CA ASP A 269 23.54 -5.01 11.39
C ASP A 269 23.60 -5.79 10.07
N TYR A 270 22.51 -6.45 9.65
CA TYR A 270 22.50 -7.38 8.50
C TYR A 270 21.36 -7.16 7.48
N ALA A 271 20.36 -6.34 7.81
CA ALA A 271 19.17 -6.07 7.00
C ALA A 271 18.55 -4.71 7.35
N ASP A 272 17.69 -4.20 6.46
CA ASP A 272 16.91 -3.01 6.77
C ASP A 272 15.80 -3.34 7.79
N VAL A 273 15.48 -2.38 8.65
CA VAL A 273 14.43 -2.53 9.66
C VAL A 273 13.45 -1.36 9.61
N GLY A 274 12.17 -1.70 9.47
CA GLY A 274 11.04 -0.83 9.76
C GLY A 274 10.54 -1.05 11.19
N LEU A 275 10.06 0.02 11.84
CA LEU A 275 9.50 0.00 13.19
C LEU A 275 8.00 0.31 13.16
#